data_AF-A0A1J6IFJ6-F1
#
_entry.id   AF-A0A1J6IFJ6-F1
#
_cell.length_a   1.000
_cell.length_b   1.000
_cell.length_c   1.000
_cell.angle_alpha   90.00
_cell.angle_beta   90.00
_cell.angle_gamma   90.00
#
_symmetry.space_group_name_H-M   'P 1'
#
loop_
_entity.id
_entity.type
_entity.pdbx_description
1 polymer ?
#
loop_
_entity_poly.entity_id
_entity_poly.type
_entity_poly.pdbx_seq_one_letter_code
_entity_poly.pdbx_strand_id
1 'polypeptide(L)'
;MDKASILEGATSLIRKLREKGAAPAVKKARNYEHQSSIDMSILPEIEVRILEEEVLITVYCKKKYTGIIDEILSVIQKLHLTIKSSNFLTFGNTTMHITIIAQV
;
A
#
# COMPACT_ATOMS: atom_id res chain seq x y z
N MET A 1 -4.45 5.48 24.72
CA MET A 1 -3.80 6.00 23.50
C MET A 1 -4.90 6.65 22.68
N ASP A 2 -4.84 7.95 22.41
CA ASP A 2 -5.98 8.67 21.84
C ASP A 2 -6.10 8.45 20.33
N LYS A 3 -7.33 8.44 19.82
CA LYS A 3 -7.65 8.23 18.39
C LYS A 3 -6.89 9.21 17.45
N ALA A 4 -6.56 10.40 17.97
CA ALA A 4 -5.77 11.39 17.27
C ALA A 4 -4.32 10.94 17.02
N SER A 5 -3.68 10.25 17.97
CA SER A 5 -2.31 9.75 17.82
C SER A 5 -2.23 8.60 16.81
N ILE A 6 -3.28 7.80 16.70
CA ILE A 6 -3.38 6.72 15.71
C ILE A 6 -3.50 7.31 14.29
N LEU A 7 -4.32 8.36 14.13
CA LEU A 7 -4.50 9.04 12.85
C LEU A 7 -3.22 9.77 12.41
N GLU A 8 -2.49 10.37 13.34
CA GLU A 8 -1.19 11.00 13.08
C GLU A 8 -0.14 9.95 12.63
N GLY A 9 -0.10 8.79 13.30
CA GLY A 9 0.75 7.67 12.93
C GLY A 9 0.47 7.14 11.52
N ALA A 10 -0.82 6.96 11.17
CA ALA A 10 -1.25 6.52 9.85
C ALA A 10 -0.92 7.57 8.75
N THR A 11 -1.08 8.85 9.06
CA THR A 11 -0.72 9.94 8.13
C THR A 11 0.79 10.01 7.90
N SER A 12 1.58 9.75 8.95
CA SER A 12 3.04 9.66 8.87
C SER A 12 3.51 8.46 8.04
N LEU A 13 2.80 7.32 8.09
CA LEU A 13 3.04 6.17 7.22
C LEU A 13 2.89 6.51 5.74
N ILE A 14 1.75 7.13 5.38
CA ILE A 14 1.44 7.54 4.01
C ILE A 14 2.49 8.54 3.52
N ARG A 15 2.93 9.46 4.39
CA ARG A 15 4.01 10.42 4.08
C ARG A 15 5.37 9.73 3.89
N LYS A 16 5.71 8.75 4.71
CA LYS A 16 7.00 8.03 4.62
C LYS A 16 7.10 7.13 3.39
N LEU A 17 5.98 6.55 2.96
CA LEU A 17 5.87 5.83 1.69
C LEU A 17 5.95 6.78 0.49
N ARG A 18 5.42 8.00 0.63
CA ARG A 18 5.52 9.07 -0.38
C ARG A 18 6.89 9.79 -0.41
N GLU A 19 7.63 9.84 0.68
CA GLU A 19 8.95 10.47 0.73
C GLU A 19 10.06 9.55 0.21
N LYS A 20 9.88 8.23 0.32
CA LYS A 20 10.74 7.25 -0.38
C LYS A 20 10.47 7.14 -1.90
N GLY A 21 9.47 7.85 -2.41
CA GLY A 21 9.19 8.03 -3.83
C GLY A 21 8.61 9.41 -4.09
N ALA A 22 9.49 10.39 -4.31
CA ALA A 22 9.24 11.83 -4.55
C ALA A 22 7.80 12.27 -4.96
N ALA A 23 7.32 13.35 -4.31
CA ALA A 23 6.03 14.04 -4.49
C ALA A 23 5.94 14.91 -5.78
N PRO A 24 4.86 15.70 -6.06
CA PRO A 24 3.49 15.77 -5.53
C PRO A 24 2.39 15.76 -6.64
N ALA A 25 1.12 15.84 -6.22
CA ALA A 25 -0.09 15.93 -7.03
C ALA A 25 -0.06 17.01 -8.14
N VAL A 26 -0.75 16.74 -9.26
CA VAL A 26 -1.86 17.57 -9.85
C VAL A 26 -2.07 17.27 -11.36
N LYS A 27 -3.34 17.08 -11.72
CA LYS A 27 -4.02 17.20 -13.04
C LYS A 27 -3.90 16.07 -14.08
N LYS A 28 -5.06 15.47 -14.36
CA LYS A 28 -5.44 14.87 -15.66
C LYS A 28 -5.09 15.82 -16.81
N ALA A 29 -4.37 15.33 -17.83
CA ALA A 29 -4.59 15.66 -19.24
C ALA A 29 -3.83 14.65 -20.13
N ARG A 30 -4.43 14.34 -21.28
CA ARG A 30 -3.93 13.42 -22.32
C ARG A 30 -2.58 13.88 -22.89
N ASN A 31 -1.62 12.98 -23.12
CA ASN A 31 -1.10 12.54 -24.43
C ASN A 31 0.21 11.74 -24.27
N TYR A 32 0.42 10.78 -25.18
CA TYR A 32 1.66 10.01 -25.34
C TYR A 32 2.83 10.92 -25.70
N GLU A 33 3.99 10.79 -25.05
CA GLU A 33 5.35 10.73 -25.65
C GLU A 33 6.35 10.15 -24.63
N HIS A 34 7.42 9.54 -25.15
CA HIS A 34 8.24 8.50 -24.54
C HIS A 34 9.64 9.01 -24.17
N GLN A 35 10.02 9.03 -22.88
CA GLN A 35 11.33 8.52 -22.40
C GLN A 35 11.54 8.70 -20.89
N SER A 36 11.99 7.61 -20.26
CA SER A 36 12.18 7.38 -18.82
C SER A 36 10.91 7.35 -17.96
N SER A 37 9.79 6.86 -18.50
CA SER A 37 8.65 6.51 -17.67
C SER A 37 9.01 5.27 -16.84
N ILE A 38 9.42 5.46 -15.58
CA ILE A 38 9.06 4.47 -14.55
C ILE A 38 7.57 4.26 -14.78
N ASP A 39 7.23 3.10 -15.33
CA ASP A 39 5.88 2.82 -15.77
C ASP A 39 4.99 2.92 -14.53
N MET A 40 4.31 4.06 -14.42
CA MET A 40 3.45 4.40 -13.28
C MET A 40 2.31 3.37 -13.16
N SER A 41 2.11 2.55 -14.20
CA SER A 41 1.20 1.42 -14.23
C SER A 41 1.72 0.18 -13.50
N ILE A 42 2.94 0.22 -12.95
CA ILE A 42 3.48 -0.84 -12.13
C ILE A 42 3.15 -0.57 -10.65
N LEU A 43 3.17 0.64 -10.07
CA LEU A 43 3.06 0.79 -8.60
C LEU A 43 1.78 0.16 -7.98
N PRO A 44 1.89 -0.53 -6.83
CA PRO A 44 0.73 -1.11 -6.17
C PRO A 44 -0.21 -0.01 -5.66
N GLU A 45 -1.52 -0.18 -5.86
CA GLU A 45 -2.54 0.66 -5.23
C GLU A 45 -2.77 0.14 -3.81
N ILE A 46 -2.67 1.02 -2.82
CA ILE A 46 -2.80 0.66 -1.40
C ILE A 46 -3.94 1.46 -0.77
N GLU A 47 -4.85 0.76 -0.11
CA GLU A 47 -5.90 1.33 0.71
C GLU A 47 -5.73 0.86 2.16
N VAL A 48 -5.86 1.77 3.12
CA VAL A 48 -5.79 1.46 4.55
C VAL A 48 -7.04 1.98 5.23
N ARG A 49 -7.73 1.11 5.96
CA ARG A 49 -8.89 1.44 6.80
C ARG A 49 -8.60 1.05 8.24
N ILE A 50 -9.13 1.81 9.19
CA ILE A 50 -8.94 1.58 10.62
C ILE A 50 -10.32 1.51 11.26
N LEU A 51 -10.56 0.47 12.07
CA LEU A 51 -11.75 0.31 12.88
C LEU A 51 -11.31 -0.13 14.28
N GLU A 52 -11.55 0.70 15.28
CA GLU A 52 -11.13 0.45 16.68
C GLU A 52 -9.63 0.17 16.78
N GLU A 53 -9.24 -1.06 17.12
CA GLU A 53 -7.86 -1.54 17.22
C GLU A 53 -7.42 -2.35 15.99
N GLU A 54 -8.27 -2.46 14.98
CA GLU A 54 -7.97 -3.20 13.76
C GLU A 54 -7.63 -2.27 12.59
N VAL A 55 -6.65 -2.71 11.80
CA VAL A 55 -6.18 -2.07 10.58
C VAL A 55 -6.39 -3.04 9.43
N LEU A 56 -7.21 -2.64 8.46
CA LEU A 56 -7.40 -3.32 7.20
C LEU A 56 -6.50 -2.69 6.14
N ILE A 57 -5.56 -3.46 5.62
CA ILE A 57 -4.64 -3.05 4.56
C ILE A 57 -5.02 -3.82 3.31
N THR A 58 -5.33 -3.10 2.25
CA THR A 58 -5.71 -3.65 0.96
C THR A 58 -4.72 -3.20 -0.09
N VAL A 59 -4.12 -4.14 -0.83
CA VAL A 59 -3.13 -3.85 -1.86
C VAL A 59 -3.55 -4.49 -3.17
N TYR A 60 -3.63 -3.70 -4.24
CA TYR A 60 -3.87 -4.17 -5.60
C TYR A 60 -2.60 -3.97 -6.41
N CYS A 61 -2.06 -5.03 -6.99
CA CYS A 61 -0.83 -4.96 -7.76
C CYS A 61 -0.85 -5.91 -8.95
N LYS A 62 0.01 -5.64 -9.95
CA LYS A 62 0.18 -6.57 -11.08
C LYS A 62 1.15 -7.68 -10.72
N LYS A 63 0.91 -8.92 -11.18
CA LYS A 63 1.70 -10.13 -10.92
C LYS A 63 3.19 -10.03 -11.31
N LYS A 64 3.59 -8.97 -12.01
CA LYS A 64 5.00 -8.69 -12.34
C LYS A 64 5.88 -8.40 -11.11
N TYR A 65 5.31 -8.22 -9.92
CA TYR A 65 6.10 -8.08 -8.68
C TYR A 65 6.30 -9.42 -7.97
N THR A 66 7.41 -10.06 -8.26
CA THR A 66 7.95 -11.14 -7.42
C THR A 66 8.43 -10.57 -6.08
N GLY A 67 8.00 -11.15 -4.96
CA GLY A 67 8.44 -10.74 -3.61
C GLY A 67 7.63 -9.62 -2.95
N ILE A 68 6.57 -9.10 -3.58
CA ILE A 68 5.73 -8.03 -3.02
C ILE A 68 5.06 -8.43 -1.71
N ILE A 69 4.71 -9.71 -1.57
CA ILE A 69 4.10 -10.25 -0.35
C ILE A 69 5.07 -10.12 0.81
N ASP A 70 6.31 -10.55 0.64
CA ASP A 70 7.35 -10.47 1.68
C ASP A 70 7.65 -9.02 2.07
N GLU A 71 7.68 -8.11 1.09
CA GLU A 71 7.87 -6.69 1.34
C GLU A 71 6.73 -6.10 2.17
N ILE A 72 5.47 -6.37 1.81
CA ILE A 72 4.29 -5.90 2.54
C ILE A 72 4.29 -6.43 3.96
N LEU A 73 4.54 -7.74 4.15
CA LEU A 73 4.58 -8.35 5.47
C LEU A 73 5.71 -7.77 6.33
N SER A 74 6.90 -7.54 5.75
CA SER A 74 8.03 -6.90 6.43
C SER A 74 7.71 -5.47 6.86
N VAL A 75 7.04 -4.70 6.01
CA VAL A 75 6.61 -3.33 6.35
C VAL A 75 5.62 -3.37 7.51
N ILE A 76 4.63 -4.26 7.49
CA ILE A 76 3.62 -4.39 8.55
C ILE A 76 4.27 -4.76 9.89
N GLN A 77 5.19 -5.73 9.89
CA GLN A 77 5.95 -6.12 11.09
C GLN A 77 6.78 -4.96 11.65
N LYS A 78 7.41 -4.14 10.80
CA LYS A 78 8.18 -2.95 11.23
C LYS A 78 7.32 -1.85 11.83
N LEU A 79 6.01 -1.89 11.63
CA LEU A 79 5.06 -0.95 12.21
C LEU A 79 4.48 -1.43 13.53
N HIS A 80 5.00 -2.53 14.08
CA HIS A 80 4.53 -3.16 15.31
C HIS A 80 3.06 -3.61 15.26
N LEU A 81 2.50 -3.80 14.07
CA LEU A 81 1.16 -4.34 13.89
C LEU A 81 1.20 -5.87 13.95
N THR A 82 0.28 -6.46 14.71
CA THR A 82 0.12 -7.92 14.79
C THR A 82 -0.82 -8.39 13.69
N ILE A 83 -0.33 -9.18 12.74
CA ILE A 83 -1.16 -9.73 11.66
C ILE A 83 -2.15 -10.74 12.22
N LYS A 84 -3.45 -10.47 12.08
CA LYS A 84 -4.55 -11.35 12.47
C LYS A 84 -4.98 -12.26 11.33
N SER A 85 -5.05 -11.72 10.12
CA SER A 85 -5.32 -12.48 8.91
C SER A 85 -4.67 -11.85 7.69
N SER A 86 -4.35 -12.69 6.71
CA SER A 86 -3.87 -12.27 5.40
C SER A 86 -4.54 -13.12 4.33
N ASN A 87 -4.97 -12.49 3.26
CA ASN A 87 -5.63 -13.12 2.13
C ASN A 87 -5.01 -12.60 0.84
N PHE A 88 -4.69 -13.51 -0.06
CA PHE A 88 -4.02 -13.22 -1.32
C PHE A 88 -4.87 -13.81 -2.45
N LEU A 89 -5.55 -12.95 -3.18
CA LEU A 89 -6.40 -13.31 -4.30
C LEU A 89 -5.70 -12.92 -5.60
N THR A 90 -5.46 -13.89 -6.49
CA THR A 90 -5.01 -13.59 -7.86
C THR A 90 -6.21 -13.52 -8.78
N PHE A 91 -6.22 -12.53 -9.68
CA PHE A 91 -7.26 -12.41 -10.70
C PHE A 91 -6.59 -12.43 -12.09
N GLY A 92 -6.99 -13.43 -12.89
CA GLY A 92 -6.33 -13.75 -14.15
C GLY A 92 -4.83 -14.02 -13.99
N ASN A 93 -4.06 -13.71 -15.03
CA ASN A 93 -2.62 -13.99 -15.07
C ASN A 93 -1.74 -12.82 -14.62
N THR A 94 -2.35 -11.67 -14.35
CA THR A 94 -1.60 -10.40 -14.27
C THR A 94 -1.95 -9.54 -13.08
N THR A 95 -2.94 -9.89 -12.26
CA THR A 95 -3.34 -9.06 -11.10
C THR A 95 -3.42 -9.88 -9.82
N MET A 96 -3.08 -9.22 -8.72
CA MET A 96 -3.12 -9.75 -7.37
C MET A 96 -3.73 -8.69 -6.45
N HIS A 97 -4.63 -9.16 -5.60
CA HIS A 97 -5.30 -8.40 -4.58
C HIS A 97 -4.96 -9.01 -3.23
N ILE A 98 -4.45 -8.20 -2.33
CA ILE A 98 -3.96 -8.59 -1.02
C ILE A 98 -4.81 -7.88 0.00
N THR A 99 -5.29 -8.60 0.99
CA THR A 99 -6.06 -8.04 2.10
C THR A 99 -5.44 -8.55 3.39
N ILE A 100 -5.04 -7.65 4.28
CA ILE A 100 -4.41 -7.98 5.56
C ILE A 100 -5.19 -7.27 6.65
N ILE A 101 -5.60 -8.02 7.67
CA ILE A 101 -6.13 -7.48 8.91
C ILE A 101 -5.03 -7.59 9.95
N ALA A 102 -4.69 -6.49 10.58
CA ALA A 102 -3.71 -6.43 11.65
C ALA A 102 -4.26 -5.64 12.85
N GLN A 103 -3.74 -5.91 14.03
CA GLN A 103 -4.11 -5.23 15.28
C GLN A 103 -2.95 -4.35 15.75
N VAL A 104 -3.27 -3.16 16.26
CA VAL A 104 -2.30 -2.23 16.88
C VAL A 104 -1.91 -2.66 18.28
#